data_AF-A0A6S6WK58-F1
#
_entry.id   AF-A0A6S6WK58-F1
#
_cell.length_a   1.000
_cell.length_b   1.000
_cell.length_c   1.000
_cell.angle_alpha   90.00
_cell.angle_beta   90.00
_cell.angle_gamma   90.00
#
_symmetry.space_group_name_H-M   'P 1'
#
loop_
_entity.id
_entity.type
_entity.pdbx_description
1 polymer ?
#
loop_
_entity_poly.entity_id
_entity_poly.type
_entity_poly.pdbx_seq_one_letter_code
_entity_poly.pdbx_strand_id
1 'polypeptide(L)'
;MKHRGYILFELVLALSLLAGLLVLSQQWMAREQAAQQRSHWQLEAHALLTAIEQFWLSEARLPEPLSELITKGYIAQIWQPWGAPWQLSTQANLLRLQTPAASVSEANWLAQRIAGADVSHTGDLRLHVWQPAVLALRERYLHRIEDPQHPQYSTMAADLNMNGYSVKNAGLVEAQLVVAQRASAQHADIDDLRSSSLTAADLTAQQAIIAGYDVQSVVARLQQLEQQWQACRTQGGCQ
;
A
#
# COMPACT_ATOMS: atom_id res chain seq x y z
N MET A 1 58.64 38.28 -59.48
CA MET A 1 58.72 37.58 -58.17
C MET A 1 57.56 37.89 -57.19
N LYS A 2 56.51 38.65 -57.55
CA LYS A 2 55.39 39.01 -56.65
C LYS A 2 54.33 37.92 -56.41
N HIS A 3 54.30 36.82 -57.17
CA HIS A 3 53.25 35.79 -57.04
C HIS A 3 53.53 34.69 -56.01
N ARG A 4 54.78 34.56 -55.53
CA ARG A 4 55.12 33.51 -54.54
C ARG A 4 54.59 33.81 -53.12
N GLY A 5 54.42 35.08 -52.76
CA GLY A 5 53.84 35.46 -51.46
C GLY A 5 52.32 35.24 -51.37
N TYR A 6 51.61 35.29 -52.49
CA TYR A 6 50.16 35.11 -52.54
C TYR A 6 49.76 33.64 -52.31
N ILE A 7 50.50 32.70 -52.89
CA ILE A 7 50.27 31.25 -52.75
C ILE A 7 50.43 30.79 -51.30
N LEU A 8 51.44 31.32 -50.58
CA LEU A 8 51.65 30.99 -49.17
C LEU A 8 50.52 31.52 -48.28
N PHE A 9 50.05 32.74 -48.53
CA PHE A 9 48.95 33.31 -47.77
C PHE A 9 47.63 32.58 -48.00
N GLU A 10 47.34 32.23 -49.26
CA GLU A 10 46.15 31.45 -49.64
C GLU A 10 46.16 30.04 -49.04
N LEU A 11 47.33 29.40 -48.97
CA LEU A 11 47.49 28.09 -48.34
C LEU A 11 47.32 28.14 -46.81
N VAL A 12 47.84 29.18 -46.14
CA VAL A 12 47.62 29.38 -44.70
C VAL A 12 46.14 29.65 -44.40
N LEU A 13 45.48 30.47 -45.22
CA LEU A 13 44.03 30.71 -45.11
C LEU A 13 43.24 29.42 -45.30
N ALA A 14 43.51 28.66 -46.36
CA ALA A 14 42.84 27.39 -46.64
C ALA A 14 43.02 26.37 -45.50
N LEU A 15 44.25 26.23 -44.97
CA LEU A 15 44.52 25.36 -43.82
C LEU A 15 43.79 25.81 -42.55
N SER A 16 43.75 27.12 -42.29
CA SER A 16 43.03 27.65 -41.11
C SER A 16 41.52 27.40 -41.20
N LEU A 17 40.93 27.55 -42.39
CA LEU A 17 39.52 27.28 -42.64
C LEU A 17 39.21 25.78 -42.53
N LEU A 18 40.07 24.92 -43.08
CA LEU A 18 39.92 23.46 -42.95
C LEU A 18 40.05 22.99 -41.50
N ALA A 19 41.00 23.53 -40.74
CA ALA A 19 41.14 23.23 -39.32
C ALA A 19 39.90 23.67 -38.52
N GLY A 20 39.39 24.88 -38.80
CA GLY A 20 38.16 25.37 -38.18
C GLY A 20 36.95 24.49 -38.48
N LEU A 21 36.79 24.07 -39.74
CA LEU A 21 35.69 23.19 -40.16
C LEU A 21 35.79 21.81 -39.50
N LEU A 22 37.00 21.26 -39.37
CA LEU A 22 37.22 19.97 -38.72
C LEU A 22 36.88 20.01 -37.23
N VAL A 23 37.25 21.09 -36.51
CA VAL A 23 36.87 21.28 -35.10
C VAL A 23 35.35 21.39 -34.94
N LEU A 24 34.68 22.16 -35.80
CA LEU A 24 33.22 22.28 -35.78
C LEU A 24 32.53 20.93 -36.05
N SER A 25 33.04 20.16 -37.02
CA SER A 25 32.51 18.83 -37.34
C SER A 25 32.66 17.86 -36.16
N GLN A 26 33.80 17.87 -35.47
CA GLN A 26 34.00 17.02 -34.29
C GLN A 26 33.07 17.40 -33.14
N GLN A 27 32.90 18.70 -32.87
CA GLN A 27 31.98 19.17 -31.84
C GLN A 27 30.52 18.81 -32.16
N TRP A 28 30.12 18.91 -33.43
CA TRP A 28 28.78 18.52 -33.86
C TRP A 28 28.54 17.02 -33.70
N MET A 29 29.47 16.18 -34.15
CA MET A 29 29.39 14.73 -33.99
C MET A 29 29.36 14.31 -32.52
N ALA A 30 30.17 14.93 -31.65
CA ALA A 30 30.14 14.66 -30.21
C ALA A 30 28.79 15.03 -29.57
N ARG A 31 28.17 16.13 -30.00
CA ARG A 31 26.83 16.53 -29.54
C ARG A 31 25.76 15.55 -30.00
N GLU A 32 25.83 15.08 -31.23
CA GLU A 32 24.88 14.10 -31.76
C GLU A 32 25.00 12.76 -31.02
N GLN A 33 26.22 12.27 -30.82
CA GLN A 33 26.48 11.06 -30.04
C GLN A 33 25.96 11.19 -28.60
N ALA A 34 26.22 12.32 -27.94
CA ALA A 34 25.71 12.58 -26.60
C ALA A 34 24.17 12.62 -26.57
N ALA A 35 23.52 13.18 -27.59
CA ALA A 35 22.07 13.20 -27.69
C ALA A 35 21.48 11.78 -27.89
N GLN A 36 22.10 10.97 -28.75
CA GLN A 36 21.70 9.58 -28.97
C GLN A 36 21.86 8.75 -27.68
N GLN A 37 23.01 8.85 -27.01
CA GLN A 37 23.27 8.15 -25.75
C GLN A 37 22.26 8.52 -24.66
N ARG A 38 21.94 9.82 -24.55
CA ARG A 38 20.93 10.34 -23.64
C ARG A 38 19.52 9.79 -23.91
N SER A 39 19.14 9.66 -25.18
CA SER A 39 17.85 9.05 -25.55
C SER A 39 17.80 7.57 -25.16
N HIS A 40 18.92 6.86 -25.34
CA HIS A 40 19.04 5.45 -24.97
C HIS A 40 18.94 5.26 -23.44
N TRP A 41 19.56 6.13 -22.64
CA TRP A 41 19.45 6.10 -21.18
C TRP A 41 18.02 6.20 -20.66
N GLN A 42 17.17 7.00 -21.30
CA GLN A 42 15.77 7.11 -20.89
C GLN A 42 15.01 5.80 -21.12
N LEU A 43 15.26 5.13 -22.26
CA LEU A 43 14.64 3.85 -22.59
C LEU A 43 15.10 2.75 -21.63
N GLU A 44 16.40 2.68 -21.37
CA GLU A 44 17.00 1.71 -20.46
C GLU A 44 16.53 1.92 -19.01
N ALA A 45 16.40 3.17 -18.57
CA ALA A 45 15.84 3.48 -17.26
C ALA A 45 14.41 2.96 -17.12
N HIS A 46 13.58 3.21 -18.12
CA HIS A 46 12.19 2.74 -18.12
C HIS A 46 12.11 1.21 -18.14
N ALA A 47 12.95 0.55 -18.93
CA ALA A 47 13.04 -0.91 -18.97
C ALA A 47 13.44 -1.49 -17.60
N LEU A 48 14.45 -0.92 -16.94
CA LEU A 48 14.88 -1.33 -15.60
C LEU A 48 13.75 -1.17 -14.56
N LEU A 49 13.09 0.00 -14.53
CA LEU A 49 12.01 0.28 -13.59
C LEU A 49 10.82 -0.67 -13.81
N THR A 50 10.46 -0.92 -15.07
CA THR A 50 9.38 -1.85 -15.44
C THR A 50 9.74 -3.28 -15.04
N ALA A 51 10.98 -3.71 -15.24
CA ALA A 51 11.44 -5.05 -14.83
C ALA A 51 11.38 -5.24 -13.31
N ILE A 52 11.75 -4.22 -12.53
CA ILE A 52 11.62 -4.23 -11.07
C ILE A 52 10.16 -4.32 -10.64
N GLU A 53 9.29 -3.52 -11.25
CA GLU A 53 7.86 -3.53 -10.96
C GLU A 53 7.24 -4.90 -11.25
N GLN A 54 7.55 -5.48 -12.42
CA GLN A 54 7.09 -6.81 -12.81
C GLN A 54 7.58 -7.89 -11.84
N PHE A 55 8.87 -7.87 -11.48
CA PHE A 55 9.43 -8.77 -10.47
C PHE A 55 8.69 -8.66 -9.14
N TRP A 56 8.44 -7.42 -8.69
CA TRP A 56 7.76 -7.19 -7.41
C TRP A 56 6.32 -7.73 -7.46
N LEU A 57 5.61 -7.51 -8.56
CA LEU A 57 4.25 -8.02 -8.78
C LEU A 57 4.16 -9.55 -8.80
N SER A 58 5.12 -10.22 -9.44
CA SER A 58 5.09 -11.68 -9.63
C SER A 58 5.63 -12.44 -8.42
N GLU A 59 6.76 -11.99 -7.86
CA GLU A 59 7.46 -12.68 -6.76
C GLU A 59 6.97 -12.18 -5.38
N ALA A 60 6.14 -11.13 -5.34
CA ALA A 60 5.63 -10.49 -4.13
C ALA A 60 6.72 -10.05 -3.12
N ARG A 61 7.94 -9.78 -3.61
CA ARG A 61 9.06 -9.27 -2.83
C ARG A 61 9.99 -8.43 -3.70
N LEU A 62 10.94 -7.75 -3.05
CA LEU A 62 12.00 -7.01 -3.74
C LEU A 62 13.14 -7.94 -4.21
N PRO A 63 13.84 -7.58 -5.30
CA PRO A 63 15.01 -8.33 -5.74
C PRO A 63 16.19 -8.08 -4.79
N GLU A 64 16.82 -9.16 -4.32
CA GLU A 64 17.99 -9.11 -3.44
C GLU A 64 19.01 -10.16 -3.90
N PRO A 65 20.01 -9.83 -4.76
CA PRO A 65 20.38 -8.52 -5.34
C PRO A 65 19.67 -8.18 -6.68
N LEU A 66 19.96 -7.00 -7.28
CA LEU A 66 19.45 -6.61 -8.61
C LEU A 66 19.74 -7.64 -9.73
N SER A 67 20.83 -8.40 -9.64
CA SER A 67 21.16 -9.43 -10.66
C SER A 67 20.16 -10.57 -10.70
N GLU A 68 19.30 -10.69 -9.69
CA GLU A 68 18.18 -11.61 -9.70
C GLU A 68 17.21 -11.33 -10.86
N LEU A 69 17.03 -10.07 -11.26
CA LEU A 69 16.23 -9.70 -12.42
C LEU A 69 16.74 -10.35 -13.71
N ILE A 70 18.06 -10.51 -13.84
CA ILE A 70 18.70 -11.18 -14.98
C ILE A 70 18.49 -12.68 -14.90
N THR A 71 18.81 -13.28 -13.74
CA THR A 71 18.72 -14.73 -13.53
C THR A 71 17.29 -15.24 -13.73
N LYS A 72 16.28 -14.42 -13.39
CA LYS A 72 14.86 -14.74 -13.55
C LYS A 72 14.28 -14.32 -14.91
N GLY A 73 15.07 -13.65 -15.75
CA GLY A 73 14.68 -13.30 -17.11
C GLY A 73 13.78 -12.07 -17.27
N TYR A 74 13.68 -11.20 -16.26
CA TYR A 74 12.93 -9.94 -16.37
C TYR A 74 13.66 -8.90 -17.22
N ILE A 75 14.99 -8.95 -17.25
CA ILE A 75 15.82 -8.07 -18.06
C ILE A 75 17.09 -8.78 -18.53
N ALA A 76 17.61 -8.44 -19.71
CA ALA A 76 18.83 -9.05 -20.24
C ALA A 76 20.10 -8.54 -19.53
N GLN A 77 20.11 -7.27 -19.15
CA GLN A 77 21.25 -6.61 -18.51
C GLN A 77 20.78 -5.53 -17.53
N ILE A 78 21.55 -5.28 -16.48
CA ILE A 78 21.31 -4.14 -15.61
C ILE A 78 21.93 -2.91 -16.26
N TRP A 79 21.10 -1.95 -16.64
CA TRP A 79 21.55 -0.67 -17.17
C TRP A 79 22.41 0.10 -16.15
N GLN A 80 23.54 0.64 -16.60
CA GLN A 80 24.47 1.45 -15.80
C GLN A 80 24.84 2.72 -16.57
N PRO A 81 24.15 3.86 -16.35
CA PRO A 81 24.28 5.06 -17.19
C PRO A 81 25.73 5.58 -17.30
N TRP A 82 26.50 5.47 -16.22
CA TRP A 82 27.89 5.94 -16.15
C TRP A 82 28.89 4.81 -15.84
N GLY A 83 28.49 3.55 -16.05
CA GLY A 83 29.30 2.37 -15.71
C GLY A 83 29.45 2.10 -14.22
N ALA A 84 28.84 2.91 -13.35
CA ALA A 84 28.81 2.67 -11.92
C ALA A 84 27.62 1.76 -11.54
N PRO A 85 27.82 0.79 -10.63
CA PRO A 85 26.76 -0.12 -10.20
C PRO A 85 25.70 0.61 -9.36
N TRP A 86 24.47 0.11 -9.42
CA TRP A 86 23.39 0.59 -8.56
C TRP A 86 23.54 0.06 -7.14
N GLN A 87 23.41 0.96 -6.17
CA GLN A 87 23.29 0.66 -4.76
C GLN A 87 21.80 0.61 -4.41
N LEU A 88 21.36 -0.49 -3.80
CA LEU A 88 19.98 -0.67 -3.37
C LEU A 88 19.84 -0.23 -1.91
N SER A 89 18.76 0.49 -1.62
CA SER A 89 18.32 0.76 -0.26
C SER A 89 16.81 0.55 -0.20
N THR A 90 16.37 -0.29 0.73
CA THR A 90 14.96 -0.57 0.96
C THR A 90 14.45 0.24 2.15
N GLN A 91 13.32 0.93 1.98
CA GLN A 91 12.69 1.73 3.02
C GLN A 91 11.18 1.47 3.00
N ALA A 92 10.71 0.62 3.91
CA ALA A 92 9.30 0.21 4.01
C ALA A 92 8.74 -0.33 2.68
N ASN A 93 7.94 0.47 1.97
CA ASN A 93 7.29 0.15 0.69
C ASN A 93 7.97 0.81 -0.51
N LEU A 94 9.24 1.20 -0.37
CA LEU A 94 10.04 1.88 -1.40
C LEU A 94 11.37 1.17 -1.58
N LEU A 95 11.69 0.84 -2.84
CA LEU A 95 13.05 0.52 -3.27
C LEU A 95 13.70 1.77 -3.84
N ARG A 96 14.85 2.14 -3.30
CA ARG A 96 15.69 3.22 -3.82
C ARG A 96 16.91 2.64 -4.51
N LEU A 97 17.13 3.06 -5.74
CA LEU A 97 18.34 2.78 -6.52
C LEU A 97 19.19 4.04 -6.55
N GLN A 98 20.47 3.94 -6.18
CA GLN A 98 21.40 5.07 -6.23
C GLN A 98 22.63 4.73 -7.04
N THR A 99 23.07 5.63 -7.91
CA THR A 99 24.33 5.47 -8.66
C THR A 99 25.01 6.84 -8.83
N PRO A 100 26.34 6.92 -8.70
CA PRO A 100 27.06 8.17 -8.87
C PRO A 100 27.03 8.61 -10.34
N ALA A 101 26.72 9.89 -10.56
CA ALA A 101 26.70 10.48 -11.89
C ALA A 101 28.06 11.05 -12.28
N ALA A 102 28.37 11.09 -13.58
CA ALA A 102 29.59 11.75 -14.07
C ALA A 102 29.58 13.27 -13.80
N SER A 103 28.40 13.88 -13.76
CA SER A 103 28.22 15.26 -13.27
C SER A 103 26.82 15.50 -12.72
N VAL A 104 26.69 16.49 -11.83
CA VAL A 104 25.40 16.98 -11.31
C VAL A 104 24.45 17.41 -12.43
N SER A 105 25.00 17.98 -13.51
CA SER A 105 24.18 18.43 -14.66
C SER A 105 23.53 17.27 -15.41
N GLU A 106 24.25 16.15 -15.55
CA GLU A 106 23.72 14.94 -16.19
C GLU A 106 22.72 14.20 -15.31
N ALA A 107 23.01 14.11 -14.01
CA ALA A 107 22.07 13.56 -13.04
C ALA A 107 20.74 14.31 -13.10
N ASN A 108 20.78 15.65 -13.08
CA ASN A 108 19.58 16.48 -13.15
C ASN A 108 18.84 16.32 -14.48
N TRP A 109 19.57 16.28 -15.60
CA TRP A 109 18.97 16.09 -16.92
C TRP A 109 18.18 14.77 -17.00
N LEU A 110 18.72 13.70 -16.42
CA LEU A 110 18.12 12.37 -16.44
C LEU A 110 16.97 12.26 -15.43
N ALA A 111 17.15 12.80 -14.22
CA ALA A 111 16.12 12.82 -13.18
C ALA A 111 14.84 13.55 -13.64
N GLN A 112 14.96 14.63 -14.42
CA GLN A 112 13.82 15.36 -14.98
C GLN A 112 12.99 14.55 -16.00
N ARG A 113 13.54 13.45 -16.54
CA ARG A 113 12.90 12.62 -17.58
C ARG A 113 12.34 11.31 -17.05
N ILE A 114 12.71 10.94 -15.83
CA ILE A 114 12.28 9.70 -15.20
C ILE A 114 11.35 10.09 -14.04
N ALA A 115 10.12 9.58 -14.06
CA ALA A 115 9.16 9.85 -13.01
C ALA A 115 9.66 9.31 -11.67
N GLY A 116 9.59 10.12 -10.62
CA GLY A 116 10.05 9.72 -9.30
C GLY A 116 11.57 9.54 -9.19
N ALA A 117 12.35 10.17 -10.06
CA ALA A 117 13.79 10.29 -9.90
C ALA A 117 14.17 11.63 -9.26
N ASP A 118 15.26 11.65 -8.49
CA ASP A 118 15.84 12.86 -7.95
C ASP A 118 17.37 12.79 -7.87
N VAL A 119 18.00 13.90 -7.50
CA VAL A 119 19.47 14.00 -7.39
C VAL A 119 19.83 14.31 -5.95
N SER A 120 20.77 13.55 -5.39
CA SER A 120 21.26 13.79 -4.05
C SER A 120 22.12 15.06 -3.98
N HIS A 121 22.38 15.55 -2.76
CA HIS A 121 23.31 16.67 -2.55
C HIS A 121 24.75 16.34 -2.96
N THR A 122 25.12 15.06 -3.00
CA THR A 122 26.41 14.57 -3.50
C THR A 122 26.47 14.47 -5.03
N GLY A 123 25.35 14.68 -5.73
CA GLY A 123 25.25 14.58 -7.19
C GLY A 123 24.92 13.19 -7.70
N ASP A 124 24.50 12.27 -6.84
CA ASP A 124 24.10 10.92 -7.23
C ASP A 124 22.68 10.92 -7.78
N LEU A 125 22.44 10.15 -8.83
CA LEU A 125 21.09 9.90 -9.32
C LEU A 125 20.42 8.88 -8.42
N ARG A 126 19.20 9.20 -7.99
CA ARG A 126 18.35 8.32 -7.20
C ARG A 126 17.05 8.05 -7.93
N LEU A 127 16.70 6.78 -8.09
CA LEU A 127 15.43 6.34 -8.64
C LEU A 127 14.60 5.72 -7.52
N HIS A 128 13.34 6.14 -7.38
CA HIS A 128 12.42 5.65 -6.36
C HIS A 128 11.36 4.76 -7.01
N VAL A 129 11.35 3.48 -6.64
CA VAL A 129 10.33 2.50 -7.08
C VAL A 129 9.42 2.19 -5.90
N TRP A 130 8.17 2.62 -6.00
CA TRP A 130 7.15 2.36 -4.99
C TRP A 130 6.56 0.95 -5.14
N GLN A 131 6.15 0.36 -4.03
CA GLN A 131 5.40 -0.89 -4.04
C GLN A 131 4.15 -0.73 -4.92
N PRO A 132 3.94 -1.65 -5.88
CA PRO A 132 2.75 -1.64 -6.71
C PRO A 132 1.48 -1.60 -5.85
N ALA A 133 0.57 -0.68 -6.17
CA ALA A 133 -0.65 -0.47 -5.38
C ALA A 133 -1.46 -1.75 -5.23
N VAL A 134 -1.47 -2.64 -6.24
CA VAL A 134 -2.14 -3.93 -6.19
C VAL A 134 -1.65 -4.77 -5.00
N LEU A 135 -0.34 -4.83 -4.73
CA LEU A 135 0.20 -5.58 -3.60
C LEU A 135 -0.14 -4.92 -2.26
N ALA A 136 -0.02 -3.60 -2.18
CA ALA A 136 -0.37 -2.85 -0.98
C ALA A 136 -1.88 -2.99 -0.64
N LEU A 137 -2.73 -3.11 -1.67
CA LEU A 137 -4.16 -3.36 -1.51
C LEU A 137 -4.45 -4.83 -1.15
N ARG A 138 -3.68 -5.79 -1.69
CA ARG A 138 -3.83 -7.22 -1.33
C ARG A 138 -3.59 -7.46 0.16
N GLU A 139 -2.64 -6.76 0.77
CA GLU A 139 -2.38 -6.86 2.21
C GLU A 139 -3.47 -6.19 3.07
N ARG A 140 -4.17 -5.19 2.52
CA ARG A 140 -5.12 -4.36 3.28
C ARG A 140 -6.58 -4.77 3.09
N TYR A 141 -6.92 -5.43 1.98
CA TYR A 141 -8.29 -5.75 1.63
C TYR A 141 -8.41 -7.23 1.25
N LEU A 142 -9.47 -7.87 1.76
CA LEU A 142 -9.93 -9.16 1.24
C LEU A 142 -10.15 -9.02 -0.26
N HIS A 143 -9.30 -9.67 -1.05
CA HIS A 143 -9.44 -9.74 -2.50
C HIS A 143 -9.68 -11.18 -2.91
N ARG A 144 -10.47 -11.34 -3.97
CA ARG A 144 -10.77 -12.66 -4.53
C ARG A 144 -9.60 -13.10 -5.39
N ILE A 145 -9.19 -14.34 -5.24
CA ILE A 145 -8.35 -15.03 -6.21
C ILE A 145 -9.33 -15.74 -7.13
N GLU A 146 -9.34 -15.41 -8.42
CA GLU A 146 -10.10 -16.18 -9.41
C GLU A 146 -9.53 -17.59 -9.46
N ASP A 147 -10.37 -18.59 -9.22
CA ASP A 147 -10.05 -20.00 -9.47
C ASP A 147 -10.71 -20.39 -10.80
N PRO A 148 -9.93 -20.52 -11.89
CA PRO A 148 -10.47 -20.87 -13.21
C PRO A 148 -11.14 -22.24 -13.25
N GLN A 149 -10.77 -23.14 -12.32
CA GLN A 149 -11.35 -24.48 -12.23
C GLN A 149 -12.67 -24.48 -11.47
N HIS A 150 -12.92 -23.45 -10.65
CA HIS A 150 -14.12 -23.33 -9.83
C HIS A 150 -14.71 -21.91 -9.88
N PRO A 151 -15.25 -21.47 -11.04
CA PRO A 151 -15.79 -20.13 -11.22
C PRO A 151 -16.91 -19.77 -10.23
N GLN A 152 -17.56 -20.78 -9.62
CA GLN A 152 -18.50 -20.59 -8.51
C GLN A 152 -17.87 -19.94 -7.27
N TYR A 153 -16.58 -20.15 -6.98
CA TYR A 153 -15.87 -19.46 -5.90
C TYR A 153 -15.65 -17.97 -6.19
N SER A 154 -15.87 -17.56 -7.44
CA SER A 154 -15.82 -16.18 -7.94
C SER A 154 -17.21 -15.53 -8.02
N THR A 155 -18.29 -16.20 -7.60
CA THR A 155 -19.57 -15.56 -7.27
C THR A 155 -19.63 -15.32 -5.77
N MET A 156 -19.91 -14.09 -5.31
CA MET A 156 -19.99 -13.84 -3.86
C MET A 156 -21.29 -14.51 -3.42
N ALA A 157 -21.23 -15.83 -3.20
CA ALA A 157 -22.37 -16.58 -2.73
C ALA A 157 -22.73 -16.01 -1.36
N ALA A 158 -24.02 -15.78 -1.14
CA ALA A 158 -24.60 -15.22 0.09
C ALA A 158 -24.38 -16.10 1.35
N ASP A 159 -23.56 -17.15 1.24
CA ASP A 159 -23.28 -18.13 2.27
C ASP A 159 -21.76 -18.18 2.49
N LEU A 160 -21.31 -17.47 3.52
CA LEU A 160 -19.95 -17.56 4.02
C LEU A 160 -19.85 -18.77 4.95
N ASN A 161 -19.53 -19.95 4.39
CA ASN A 161 -19.19 -21.10 5.22
C ASN A 161 -17.76 -20.98 5.75
N MET A 162 -17.62 -20.74 7.05
CA MET A 162 -16.32 -20.59 7.69
C MET A 162 -15.63 -21.91 8.08
N ASN A 163 -16.22 -23.10 7.88
CA ASN A 163 -15.60 -24.41 8.19
C ASN A 163 -14.89 -24.48 9.58
N GLY A 164 -15.40 -23.77 10.58
CA GLY A 164 -14.80 -23.72 11.92
C GLY A 164 -13.69 -22.66 12.13
N TYR A 165 -13.36 -21.86 11.13
CA TYR A 165 -12.54 -20.66 11.29
C TYR A 165 -13.32 -19.55 11.99
N SER A 166 -12.60 -18.62 12.64
CA SER A 166 -13.18 -17.53 13.42
C SER A 166 -12.98 -16.19 12.73
N VAL A 167 -14.02 -15.36 12.70
CA VAL A 167 -13.87 -13.93 12.42
C VAL A 167 -13.42 -13.25 13.72
N LYS A 168 -12.28 -12.56 13.69
CA LYS A 168 -11.77 -11.76 14.81
C LYS A 168 -11.68 -10.30 14.37
N ASN A 169 -11.79 -9.37 15.33
CA ASN A 169 -11.66 -7.93 15.09
C ASN A 169 -12.67 -7.36 14.07
N ALA A 170 -13.90 -7.89 14.05
CA ALA A 170 -14.98 -7.25 13.31
C ALA A 170 -15.42 -5.99 14.05
N GLY A 171 -15.34 -4.82 13.40
CA GLY A 171 -15.74 -3.55 14.02
C GLY A 171 -17.26 -3.40 14.15
N LEU A 172 -18.00 -3.76 13.09
CA LEU A 172 -19.46 -3.69 13.06
C LEU A 172 -20.00 -4.86 12.24
N VAL A 173 -21.05 -5.50 12.75
CA VAL A 173 -21.82 -6.52 12.02
C VAL A 173 -23.25 -6.01 11.91
N GLU A 174 -23.61 -5.52 10.73
CA GLU A 174 -25.00 -5.14 10.42
C GLU A 174 -25.71 -6.36 9.82
N ALA A 175 -26.75 -6.84 10.49
CA ALA A 175 -27.54 -7.98 10.04
C ALA A 175 -29.03 -7.74 10.32
N GLN A 176 -29.89 -8.09 9.35
CA GLN A 176 -31.35 -8.05 9.55
C GLN A 176 -31.83 -9.18 10.47
N LEU A 177 -31.15 -10.33 10.43
CA LEU A 177 -31.44 -11.51 11.24
C LEU A 177 -30.14 -12.21 11.62
N VAL A 178 -30.01 -12.50 12.91
CA VAL A 178 -28.92 -13.34 13.44
C VAL A 178 -29.55 -14.59 14.03
N VAL A 179 -29.25 -15.76 13.46
CA VAL A 179 -29.63 -17.07 14.01
C VAL A 179 -28.38 -17.71 14.60
N ALA A 180 -28.29 -17.77 15.91
CA ALA A 180 -27.14 -18.33 16.63
C ALA A 180 -27.59 -19.31 17.71
N GLN A 181 -26.84 -20.41 17.90
CA GLN A 181 -27.06 -21.34 19.01
C GLN A 181 -26.54 -20.78 20.34
N ARG A 182 -25.50 -19.94 20.29
CA ARG A 182 -24.89 -19.29 21.44
C ARG A 182 -24.40 -17.90 21.04
N ALA A 183 -24.80 -16.90 21.81
CA ALA A 183 -24.24 -15.55 21.78
C ALA A 183 -23.62 -15.26 23.14
N SER A 184 -22.40 -14.73 23.15
CA SER A 184 -21.70 -14.28 24.36
C SER A 184 -21.20 -12.88 24.12
N ALA A 185 -21.71 -11.92 24.89
CA ALA A 185 -21.34 -10.52 24.82
C ALA A 185 -20.99 -10.01 26.22
N GLN A 186 -19.98 -9.16 26.32
CA GLN A 186 -19.68 -8.46 27.58
C GLN A 186 -20.65 -7.31 27.82
N HIS A 187 -21.11 -6.67 26.74
CA HIS A 187 -22.09 -5.61 26.75
C HIS A 187 -23.04 -5.80 25.56
N ALA A 188 -24.32 -5.58 25.77
CA ALA A 188 -25.33 -5.63 24.73
C ALA A 188 -26.41 -4.60 25.05
N ASP A 189 -26.61 -3.64 24.14
CA ASP A 189 -27.74 -2.73 24.17
C ASP A 189 -28.87 -3.36 23.36
N ILE A 190 -30.00 -3.63 24.01
CA ILE A 190 -31.15 -4.31 23.40
C ILE A 190 -32.38 -3.45 23.65
N ASP A 191 -32.98 -2.94 22.56
CA ASP A 191 -34.17 -2.08 22.65
C ASP A 191 -35.47 -2.89 22.92
N ASP A 192 -35.63 -4.05 22.28
CA ASP A 192 -36.77 -4.97 22.47
C ASP A 192 -36.26 -6.42 22.50
N LEU A 193 -36.56 -7.14 23.59
CA LEU A 193 -36.27 -8.57 23.73
C LEU A 193 -37.58 -9.35 23.83
N ARG A 194 -37.89 -10.09 22.77
CA ARG A 194 -39.03 -11.04 22.76
C ARG A 194 -38.50 -12.45 22.90
N SER A 195 -38.79 -13.09 24.02
CA SER A 195 -38.45 -14.48 24.27
C SER A 195 -39.68 -15.28 24.68
N SER A 196 -39.78 -16.53 24.20
CA SER A 196 -40.79 -17.48 24.66
C SER A 196 -40.49 -18.00 26.07
N SER A 197 -39.21 -18.01 26.48
CA SER A 197 -38.76 -18.47 27.78
C SER A 197 -37.41 -17.86 28.12
N LEU A 198 -37.26 -17.35 29.34
CA LEU A 198 -35.99 -16.89 29.87
C LEU A 198 -35.61 -17.74 31.09
N THR A 199 -34.41 -18.34 31.05
CA THR A 199 -33.81 -18.99 32.22
C THR A 199 -32.50 -18.27 32.50
N ALA A 200 -32.43 -17.58 33.64
CA ALA A 200 -31.26 -16.87 34.10
C ALA A 200 -30.86 -17.41 35.47
N ALA A 201 -29.56 -17.59 35.70
CA ALA A 201 -29.05 -17.87 37.03
C ALA A 201 -29.25 -16.65 37.94
N ASP A 202 -28.85 -15.48 37.43
CA ASP A 202 -29.04 -14.18 38.04
C ASP A 202 -29.60 -13.21 37.01
N LEU A 203 -30.63 -12.46 37.37
CA LEU A 203 -31.16 -11.35 36.59
C LEU A 203 -31.18 -10.12 37.49
N THR A 204 -30.29 -9.17 37.23
CA THR A 204 -30.26 -7.89 37.95
C THR A 204 -30.80 -6.81 37.03
N ALA A 205 -31.87 -6.14 37.46
CA ALA A 205 -32.46 -5.02 36.76
C ALA A 205 -32.59 -3.84 37.72
N GLN A 206 -32.29 -2.63 37.24
CA GLN A 206 -32.54 -1.39 38.01
C GLN A 206 -34.03 -1.12 38.12
N GLN A 207 -34.78 -1.42 37.05
CA GLN A 207 -36.23 -1.33 36.99
C GLN A 207 -36.76 -2.55 36.24
N ALA A 208 -37.78 -3.21 36.79
CA ALA A 208 -38.42 -4.35 36.18
C ALA A 208 -39.94 -4.15 36.21
N ILE A 209 -40.56 -4.18 35.03
CA ILE A 209 -42.02 -4.13 34.89
C ILE A 209 -42.48 -5.51 34.40
N ILE A 210 -43.23 -6.23 35.24
CA ILE A 210 -43.74 -7.57 34.94
C ILE A 210 -45.25 -7.51 34.85
N ALA A 211 -45.80 -7.91 33.70
CA ALA A 211 -47.25 -7.87 33.45
C ALA A 211 -47.90 -6.49 33.73
N GLY A 212 -47.16 -5.41 33.48
CA GLY A 212 -47.60 -4.04 33.73
C GLY A 212 -47.41 -3.53 35.16
N TYR A 213 -46.89 -4.34 36.09
CA TYR A 213 -46.58 -3.93 37.46
C TYR A 213 -45.09 -3.69 37.63
N ASP A 214 -44.73 -2.54 38.19
CA ASP A 214 -43.37 -2.27 38.65
C ASP A 214 -43.08 -3.15 39.88
N VAL A 215 -42.10 -4.05 39.75
CA VAL A 215 -41.71 -4.98 40.81
C VAL A 215 -41.29 -4.23 42.07
N GLN A 216 -40.63 -3.08 41.94
CA GLN A 216 -40.21 -2.28 43.09
C GLN A 216 -41.42 -1.77 43.89
N SER A 217 -42.48 -1.36 43.19
CA SER A 217 -43.73 -0.93 43.83
C SER A 217 -44.43 -2.06 44.57
N VAL A 218 -44.39 -3.28 44.02
CA VAL A 218 -44.98 -4.48 44.64
C VAL A 218 -44.22 -4.85 45.91
N VAL A 219 -42.88 -4.83 45.86
CA VAL A 219 -42.02 -5.10 47.02
C VAL A 219 -42.26 -4.06 48.12
N ALA A 220 -42.29 -2.77 47.77
CA ALA A 220 -42.56 -1.70 48.73
C ALA A 220 -43.94 -1.86 49.40
N ARG A 221 -44.96 -2.24 48.62
CA ARG A 221 -46.30 -2.48 49.15
C ARG A 221 -46.37 -3.70 50.05
N LEU A 222 -45.64 -4.77 49.75
CA LEU A 222 -45.52 -5.94 50.63
C LEU A 222 -44.87 -5.57 51.96
N GLN A 223 -43.77 -4.80 51.95
CA GLN A 223 -43.12 -4.33 53.17
C GLN A 223 -44.05 -3.45 54.02
N GLN A 224 -44.82 -2.58 53.37
CA GLN A 224 -45.82 -1.77 54.06
C GLN A 224 -46.91 -2.63 54.72
N LEU A 225 -47.44 -3.63 54.00
CA LEU A 225 -48.44 -4.56 54.54
C LEU A 225 -47.87 -5.36 55.72
N GLU A 226 -46.61 -5.77 55.65
CA GLU A 226 -45.93 -6.46 56.74
C GLU A 226 -45.80 -5.59 57.99
N GLN A 227 -45.43 -4.31 57.84
CA GLN A 227 -45.37 -3.36 58.95
C GLN A 227 -46.75 -3.13 59.59
N GLN A 228 -47.79 -2.99 58.77
CA GLN A 228 -49.17 -2.83 59.24
C GLN A 228 -49.66 -4.08 59.99
N TRP A 229 -49.34 -5.26 59.47
CA TRP A 229 -49.66 -6.53 60.12
C TRP A 229 -48.99 -6.67 61.49
N GLN A 230 -47.69 -6.36 61.57
CA GLN A 230 -46.96 -6.37 62.83
C GLN A 230 -47.56 -5.38 63.84
N ALA A 231 -47.89 -4.15 63.41
CA ALA A 231 -48.55 -3.17 64.27
C ALA A 231 -49.90 -3.69 64.79
N CYS A 232 -50.73 -4.27 63.92
CA CYS A 232 -52.03 -4.83 64.32
C CYS A 232 -51.89 -5.99 65.34
N ARG A 233 -50.89 -6.86 65.16
CA ARG A 233 -50.60 -7.93 66.12
C ARG A 233 -50.22 -7.38 67.49
N THR A 234 -49.38 -6.33 67.55
CA THR A 234 -48.98 -5.74 68.83
C THR A 234 -50.13 -5.06 69.58
N GLN A 235 -51.16 -4.61 68.86
CA GLN A 235 -52.36 -3.99 69.44
C GLN A 235 -53.44 -5.02 69.82
N GLY A 236 -53.21 -6.31 69.59
CA GLY A 236 -54.17 -7.38 69.90
C GLY A 236 -55.38 -7.45 68.97
N GLY A 237 -55.40 -6.69 67.87
CA GLY A 237 -56.52 -6.60 66.95
C GLY A 237 -56.52 -7.63 65.82
N CYS A 238 -55.35 -8.17 65.47
CA CYS A 238 -55.20 -9.21 64.47
C CYS A 238 -54.65 -10.50 65.12
N GLN A 239 -55.40 -11.60 65.03
CA GLN A 239 -54.96 -12.96 65.39
C GLN A 239 -54.90 -13.83 64.13
#